data_AF-A0A6S6M0C1-F1
#
_entry.id   AF-A0A6S6M0C1-F1
#
_cell.length_a   1.000
_cell.length_b   1.000
_cell.length_c   1.000
_cell.angle_alpha   90.00
_cell.angle_beta   90.00
_cell.angle_gamma   90.00
#
_symmetry.space_group_name_H-M   'P 1'
#
loop_
_entity.id
_entity.type
_entity.pdbx_description
1 polymer ?
#
loop_
_entity_poly.entity_id
_entity_poly.type
_entity_poly.pdbx_seq_one_letter_code
_entity_poly.pdbx_strand_id
1 'polypeptide(L)'
;MAEESRETRNGLCGICPAGCFVTVTLEKGGLVSVGPQAGTPMGILCRIGRHSPQIVHDPDRLLYPLKRVGPKGKEGTNSSASRWTRRSRPSWRG
;
A
#
# COMPACT_ATOMS: atom_id res chain seq x y z
N MET A 1 -23.28 18.80 5.76
CA MET A 1 -23.53 17.43 5.27
C MET A 1 -22.38 17.07 4.34
N ALA A 2 -21.54 16.09 4.68
CA ALA A 2 -20.36 15.76 3.89
C ALA A 2 -20.71 14.66 2.89
N GLU A 3 -20.66 15.01 1.61
CA GLU A 3 -20.83 14.17 0.42
C GLU A 3 -20.21 12.77 0.60
N GLU A 4 -21.03 11.75 0.41
CA GLU A 4 -20.68 10.33 0.47
C GLU A 4 -19.89 9.97 -0.81
N SER A 5 -18.60 10.31 -0.84
CA SER A 5 -17.73 10.11 -2.00
C SER A 5 -17.27 8.64 -2.10
N ARG A 6 -18.12 7.81 -2.71
CA ARG A 6 -17.79 6.45 -3.12
C ARG A 6 -17.42 6.43 -4.59
N GLU A 7 -16.23 5.96 -4.92
CA GLU A 7 -15.71 5.91 -6.28
C GLU A 7 -15.21 4.51 -6.61
N THR A 8 -15.43 4.07 -7.85
CA THR A 8 -14.90 2.80 -8.36
C THR A 8 -13.85 3.07 -9.42
N ARG A 9 -12.69 2.39 -9.33
CA ARG A 9 -11.59 2.50 -10.29
C ARG A 9 -11.13 1.13 -10.75
N ASN A 10 -10.66 1.04 -11.99
CA ASN A 10 -9.99 -0.16 -12.48
C ASN A 10 -8.48 -0.07 -12.22
N GLY A 11 -7.83 -1.20 -12.00
CA GLY A 11 -6.42 -1.26 -11.71
C GLY A 11 -5.85 -2.67 -11.80
N LEU A 12 -4.59 -2.79 -11.39
CA LEU A 12 -3.83 -4.03 -11.40
C LEU A 12 -3.50 -4.45 -9.97
N CYS A 13 -3.72 -5.73 -9.65
CA CYS A 13 -3.27 -6.32 -8.40
C CYS A 13 -1.77 -6.64 -8.49
N GLY A 14 -0.97 -6.05 -7.59
CA GLY A 14 0.49 -6.22 -7.54
C GLY A 14 1.01 -7.12 -6.40
N ILE A 15 0.14 -7.89 -5.74
CA ILE A 15 0.56 -8.74 -4.59
C ILE A 15 1.43 -9.92 -5.02
N CYS A 16 1.17 -10.46 -6.21
CA CYS A 16 1.93 -11.56 -6.78
C CYS A 16 2.28 -11.22 -8.25
N PRO A 17 3.19 -11.96 -8.91
CA PRO A 17 3.60 -11.65 -10.27
C PRO A 17 2.53 -11.90 -11.34
N ALA A 18 1.33 -12.38 -10.98
CA ALA A 18 0.27 -12.72 -11.93
C ALA A 18 -0.43 -11.51 -12.56
N GLY A 19 -0.47 -10.34 -11.88
CA GLY A 19 -1.01 -9.11 -12.46
C GLY A 19 -2.51 -9.13 -12.76
N CYS A 20 -3.34 -9.58 -11.82
CA CYS A 20 -4.80 -9.66 -11.98
C CYS A 20 -5.45 -8.29 -12.23
N PHE A 21 -6.44 -8.23 -13.13
CA PHE A 21 -7.24 -7.04 -13.39
C PHE A 21 -8.36 -6.94 -12.36
N VAL A 22 -8.39 -5.81 -11.65
CA VAL A 22 -9.27 -5.61 -10.51
C VAL A 22 -10.04 -4.30 -10.62
N THR A 23 -11.23 -4.32 -10.04
CA THR A 23 -12.04 -3.14 -9.80
C THR A 23 -12.00 -2.85 -8.31
N VAL A 24 -11.50 -1.66 -7.95
CA VAL A 24 -11.33 -1.20 -6.57
C VAL A 24 -12.43 -0.21 -6.22
N THR A 25 -12.96 -0.31 -5.01
CA THR A 25 -13.88 0.68 -4.45
C THR A 25 -13.13 1.53 -3.43
N LEU A 26 -13.25 2.84 -3.59
CA LEU A 26 -12.70 3.87 -2.73
C LEU A 26 -13.84 4.58 -2.00
N GLU A 27 -13.68 4.82 -0.71
CA GLU A 27 -14.59 5.66 0.09
C GLU A 27 -13.76 6.72 0.78
N LYS A 28 -14.08 8.00 0.56
CA LYS A 28 -13.31 9.15 1.09
C LYS A 28 -11.81 9.06 0.76
N GLY A 29 -11.48 8.51 -0.41
CA GLY A 29 -10.11 8.27 -0.88
C GLY A 29 -9.41 7.04 -0.28
N GLY A 30 -10.03 6.34 0.66
CA GLY A 30 -9.51 5.11 1.24
C GLY A 30 -9.97 3.87 0.47
N LEU A 31 -9.05 2.91 0.25
CA LEU A 31 -9.38 1.62 -0.35
C LEU A 31 -10.23 0.78 0.60
N VAL A 32 -11.47 0.46 0.22
CA VAL A 32 -12.40 -0.32 1.06
C VAL A 32 -12.63 -1.75 0.55
N SER A 33 -12.64 -1.95 -0.77
CA SER A 33 -12.85 -3.29 -1.35
C SER A 33 -12.17 -3.46 -2.70
N VAL A 34 -11.83 -4.71 -3.01
CA VAL A 34 -11.22 -5.10 -4.28
C VAL A 34 -11.93 -6.33 -4.82
N GLY A 35 -12.41 -6.24 -6.06
CA GLY A 35 -13.07 -7.31 -6.80
C GLY A 35 -12.40 -7.60 -8.14
N PRO A 36 -12.66 -8.77 -8.75
CA PRO A 36 -12.23 -9.04 -10.12
C PRO A 36 -12.91 -8.10 -11.12
N GLN A 37 -12.17 -7.66 -12.14
CA GLN A 37 -12.76 -6.87 -13.23
C GLN A 37 -13.49 -7.79 -14.22
N ALA A 38 -14.83 -7.72 -14.20
CA ALA A 38 -15.68 -8.52 -15.08
C ALA A 38 -15.41 -8.24 -16.57
N GLY A 39 -15.54 -9.28 -17.41
CA GLY A 39 -15.38 -9.17 -18.86
C GLY A 39 -13.93 -9.08 -19.35
N THR A 40 -12.94 -9.23 -18.48
CA THR A 40 -11.52 -9.27 -18.88
C THR A 40 -10.92 -10.67 -18.70
N PRO A 41 -10.03 -11.12 -19.60
CA PRO A 41 -9.37 -12.42 -19.45
C PRO A 41 -8.60 -12.57 -18.13
N MET A 42 -8.10 -11.46 -17.59
CA MET A 42 -7.36 -11.40 -16.32
C MET A 42 -8.22 -10.94 -15.14
N GLY A 43 -9.55 -10.96 -15.27
CA GLY A 43 -10.53 -10.64 -14.23
C GLY A 43 -10.67 -11.73 -13.17
N ILE A 44 -9.56 -12.25 -12.67
CA ILE A 44 -9.49 -13.33 -11.68
C ILE A 44 -8.89 -12.76 -10.40
N LEU A 45 -9.46 -13.04 -9.23
CA LEU A 45 -8.93 -12.53 -7.97
C LEU A 45 -8.83 -13.63 -6.91
N CYS A 46 -7.62 -13.84 -6.38
CA CYS A 46 -7.40 -14.79 -5.29
C CYS A 46 -7.81 -14.21 -3.93
N ARG A 47 -7.89 -15.07 -2.90
CA ARG A 47 -8.24 -14.65 -1.54
C ARG A 47 -7.30 -13.58 -0.98
N ILE A 48 -5.99 -13.70 -1.23
CA ILE A 48 -5.00 -12.72 -0.76
C ILE A 48 -5.26 -11.34 -1.39
N GLY A 49 -5.52 -11.30 -2.70
CA GLY A 49 -5.85 -10.07 -3.42
C GLY A 49 -7.10 -9.37 -2.91
N ARG A 50 -8.13 -10.14 -2.53
CA ARG A 50 -9.36 -9.62 -1.93
C ARG A 50 -9.11 -8.93 -0.57
N HIS A 51 -8.13 -9.41 0.19
CA HIS A 51 -7.72 -8.83 1.47
C HIS A 51 -6.63 -7.75 1.36
N SER A 52 -6.30 -7.30 0.14
CA SER A 52 -5.35 -6.21 -0.07
C SER A 52 -5.62 -4.92 0.74
N PRO A 53 -6.87 -4.52 1.07
CA PRO A 53 -7.09 -3.35 1.93
C PRO A 53 -6.41 -3.47 3.31
N GLN A 54 -6.30 -4.68 3.87
CA GLN A 54 -5.64 -4.92 5.16
C GLN A 54 -4.13 -4.66 5.09
N ILE A 55 -3.51 -4.95 3.95
CA ILE A 55 -2.08 -4.72 3.72
C ILE A 55 -1.81 -3.21 3.51
N VAL A 56 -2.69 -2.54 2.76
CA VAL A 56 -2.55 -1.10 2.46
C VAL A 56 -2.70 -0.26 3.73
N HIS A 57 -3.64 -0.63 4.60
CA HIS A 57 -3.96 0.07 5.85
C HIS A 57 -3.35 -0.58 7.09
N ASP A 58 -2.29 -1.37 6.92
CA ASP A 58 -1.59 -2.00 8.04
C ASP A 58 -1.00 -0.92 8.99
N PRO A 59 -1.25 -1.01 10.32
CA PRO A 59 -0.78 -0.02 11.28
C PRO A 59 0.76 0.04 11.39
N ASP A 60 1.46 -1.04 11.06
CA ASP A 60 2.92 -1.14 11.11
C ASP A 60 3.57 -0.75 9.78
N ARG A 61 2.80 -0.26 8.80
CA ARG A 61 3.29 0.16 7.50
C ARG A 61 4.31 1.31 7.64
N LEU A 62 5.44 1.17 6.93
CA LEU A 62 6.43 2.23 6.82
C LEU A 62 5.86 3.46 6.11
N LEU A 63 5.70 4.55 6.86
CA LEU A 63 5.14 5.82 6.36
C LEU A 63 6.20 6.76 5.74
N TYR A 64 7.47 6.53 6.03
CA TYR A 64 8.57 7.38 5.58
C TYR A 64 9.83 6.57 5.24
N PRO A 65 10.66 7.05 4.30
CA PRO A 65 11.95 6.46 4.02
C PRO A 65 12.84 6.40 5.27
N LEU A 66 13.52 5.28 5.44
CA LEU A 66 14.31 4.95 6.61
C LEU A 66 15.81 4.84 6.24
N LYS A 67 16.69 5.52 6.98
CA LYS A 67 18.16 5.41 6.84
C LYS A 67 18.77 4.59 7.97
N ARG A 68 19.44 3.48 7.62
CA ARG A 68 20.13 2.62 8.59
C ARG A 68 21.23 3.39 9.32
N VAL A 69 21.32 3.24 10.65
CA VAL A 69 22.39 3.79 11.49
C VAL A 69 23.10 2.63 12.19
N GLY A 70 24.44 2.60 12.14
CA GLY A 70 25.29 1.55 12.74
C GLY A 70 25.97 0.63 11.69
N PRO A 71 26.81 -0.34 12.11
CA PRO A 71 27.53 -1.30 11.24
C PRO A 71 26.63 -2.44 10.72
N LYS A 72 26.92 -2.99 9.53
CA LYS A 72 26.10 -4.04 8.87
C LYS A 72 26.21 -5.35 9.67
N GLY A 73 25.11 -6.10 9.80
CA GLY A 73 25.12 -7.43 10.42
C GLY A 73 25.10 -7.45 11.95
N LYS A 74 24.99 -6.29 12.63
CA LYS A 74 24.59 -6.29 14.04
C LYS A 74 23.06 -6.29 14.11
N GLU A 75 22.49 -7.21 14.89
CA GLU A 75 21.07 -7.21 15.22
C GLU A 75 20.70 -5.81 15.70
N GLY A 76 19.82 -5.18 14.92
CA GLY A 76 19.28 -3.90 15.31
C GLY A 76 18.42 -4.12 16.54
N THR A 77 18.91 -3.76 17.72
CA THR A 77 18.06 -3.34 18.83
C THR A 77 17.53 -1.94 18.51
N ASN A 78 16.77 -1.84 17.41
CA ASN A 78 16.24 -0.59 16.88
C ASN A 78 14.70 -0.56 16.94
N SER A 79 14.16 -1.11 18.03
CA SER A 79 12.75 -1.05 18.46
C SER A 79 12.26 0.37 18.76
N SER A 80 13.13 1.39 18.70
CA SER A 80 12.76 2.78 18.93
C SER A 80 12.89 3.58 17.63
N ALA A 81 11.76 4.14 17.18
CA ALA A 81 11.64 5.12 16.09
C ALA A 81 12.61 6.32 16.18
N SER A 82 13.32 6.46 17.29
CA SER A 82 14.26 7.53 17.63
C SER A 82 15.62 7.50 16.95
N ARG A 83 16.01 6.43 16.22
CA ARG A 83 17.31 6.37 15.50
C ARG A 83 17.21 6.29 13.98
N TRP A 84 16.01 6.47 13.43
CA TRP A 84 15.83 6.69 12.00
C TRP A 84 15.75 8.20 11.78
N THR A 85 16.77 8.81 11.17
CA THR A 85 16.61 10.20 10.72
C THR A 85 15.57 10.19 9.63
N ARG A 86 14.41 10.81 9.89
CA ARG A 86 13.42 11.14 8.85
C ARG A 86 14.22 11.87 7.78
N ARG A 87 14.40 11.26 6.61
CA ARG A 87 15.13 11.93 5.52
C ARG A 87 14.26 13.14 5.18
N SER A 88 14.69 14.34 5.60
CA SER A 88 14.09 15.59 5.18
C SER A 88 13.98 15.56 3.65
N ARG A 89 12.87 16.09 3.13
CA ARG A 89 12.54 16.08 1.69
C ARG A 89 13.81 16.28 0.87
N PRO A 90 14.12 15.40 -0.09
CA PRO A 90 15.23 15.64 -1.01
C PRO A 90 15.01 17.00 -1.68
N SER A 91 16.02 17.86 -1.66
CA SER A 91 16.03 19.20 -2.29
C SER A 91 15.91 19.17 -3.82
N TRP A 92 15.75 17.99 -4.42
CA TRP A 92 15.72 17.74 -5.87
C TRP A 92 14.31 17.80 -6.49
N ARG A 93 13.26 18.06 -5.69
CA ARG A 93 11.98 18.56 -6.24
C ARG A 93 12.02 20.08 -6.17
N GLY A 94 12.73 20.68 -7.12
CA GLY A 94 12.52 22.05 -7.58
C GLY A 94 11.51 22.05 -8.71
#